data_AF-A0A7G2M1R3-F1
#
_entry.id   AF-A0A7G2M1R3-F1
#
_cell.length_a   1.000
_cell.length_b   1.000
_cell.length_c   1.000
_cell.angle_alpha   90.00
_cell.angle_beta   90.00
_cell.angle_gamma   90.00
#
_symmetry.space_group_name_H-M   'P 1'
#
loop_
_entity.id
_entity.type
_entity.pdbx_description
1 polymer ?
#
loop_
_entity_poly.entity_id
_entity_poly.type
_entity_poly.pdbx_seq_one_letter_code
_entity_poly.pdbx_strand_id
1 'polypeptide(L)'
;AGLRDTPGLTVIDRPEAESIVGSSIQFLLTGWSAEDVEAVLARCAARGVELKWFGRAEPMGFTSRYDTWRYAPAEKMPASDSVLAGLIDMRVPLTFSLKDCALIARIIRAEVSAVFQRR
;
A
#
# COMPACT_ATOMS: atom_id res chain seq x y z
N ALA A 1 -10.02 15.49 -2.79
CA ALA A 1 -9.87 14.07 -3.15
C ALA A 1 -8.52 13.58 -2.67
N GLY A 2 -8.45 12.40 -2.05
CA GLY A 2 -7.24 11.85 -1.44
C GLY A 2 -7.56 10.55 -0.71
N LEU A 3 -6.55 9.94 -0.07
CA LEU A 3 -6.73 8.68 0.65
C LEU A 3 -7.05 8.85 2.14
N ARG A 4 -6.72 10.00 2.75
CA ARG A 4 -7.09 10.30 4.14
C ARG A 4 -8.60 10.17 4.33
N ASP A 5 -9.01 9.72 5.51
CA ASP A 5 -10.41 9.47 5.90
C ASP A 5 -11.12 8.38 5.09
N THR A 6 -10.35 7.44 4.51
CA THR A 6 -10.90 6.23 3.88
C THR A 6 -11.05 5.13 4.93
N PRO A 7 -12.28 4.62 5.20
CA PRO A 7 -12.47 3.51 6.11
C PRO A 7 -11.63 2.29 5.76
N GLY A 8 -10.94 1.73 6.75
CA GLY A 8 -10.06 0.55 6.57
C GLY A 8 -8.66 0.85 6.01
N LEU A 9 -8.37 2.09 5.62
CA LEU A 9 -7.05 2.52 5.13
C LEU A 9 -6.48 3.59 6.05
N THR A 10 -5.19 3.47 6.39
CA THR A 10 -4.46 4.47 7.17
C THR A 10 -3.39 5.14 6.32
N VAL A 11 -3.39 6.48 6.31
CA VAL A 11 -2.28 7.29 5.81
C VAL A 11 -1.54 7.82 7.03
N ILE A 12 -0.22 7.62 7.09
CA ILE A 12 0.56 8.11 8.24
C ILE A 12 0.60 9.63 8.29
N ASP A 13 0.75 10.16 9.50
CA ASP A 13 1.16 11.53 9.68
C ASP A 13 2.66 11.64 9.48
N ARG A 14 3.07 12.73 8.83
CA ARG A 14 4.47 12.97 8.47
C ARG A 14 4.99 14.14 9.30
N PRO A 15 6.26 14.13 9.72
CA PRO A 15 6.85 15.26 10.41
C PRO A 15 6.79 16.54 9.56
N GLU A 16 6.52 17.68 10.20
CA GLU A 16 6.41 18.98 9.52
C GLU A 16 7.71 19.40 8.80
N ALA A 17 8.86 18.99 9.34
CA ALA A 17 10.17 19.27 8.76
C ALA A 17 10.45 18.53 7.43
N GLU A 18 9.56 17.63 7.01
CA GLU A 18 9.77 16.80 5.83
C GLU A 18 9.27 17.46 4.54
N SER A 19 10.09 17.41 3.47
CA SER A 19 9.70 17.80 2.11
C SER A 19 9.50 16.57 1.22
N ILE A 20 8.43 16.57 0.41
CA ILE A 20 7.98 15.39 -0.35
C ILE A 20 8.18 15.60 -1.86
N VAL A 21 8.81 14.63 -2.52
CA VAL A 21 9.00 14.62 -3.99
C VAL A 21 7.78 14.04 -4.74
N GLY A 22 6.84 13.41 -4.04
CA GLY A 22 5.56 12.94 -4.59
C GLY A 22 5.67 11.72 -5.51
N SER A 23 6.73 10.91 -5.37
CA SER A 23 7.03 9.80 -6.28
C SER A 23 6.25 8.50 -6.05
N SER A 24 5.49 8.42 -4.96
CA SER A 24 4.62 7.28 -4.67
C SER A 24 3.37 7.67 -3.87
N ILE A 25 2.38 6.80 -3.93
CA ILE A 25 1.24 6.77 -3.02
C ILE A 25 1.45 5.56 -2.11
N GLN A 26 1.47 5.80 -0.80
CA GLN A 26 1.71 4.76 0.20
C GLN A 26 0.67 4.84 1.31
N PHE A 27 0.18 3.69 1.77
CA PHE A 27 -0.79 3.57 2.85
C PHE A 27 -0.71 2.21 3.53
N LEU A 28 -1.40 2.10 4.68
CA LEU A 28 -1.47 0.88 5.48
C LEU A 28 -2.89 0.31 5.51
N LEU A 29 -2.99 -1.00 5.32
CA LEU A 29 -4.16 -1.83 5.59
C LEU A 29 -3.96 -2.54 6.94
N THR A 30 -3.90 -1.76 8.02
CA THR A 30 -3.52 -2.23 9.36
C THR A 30 -4.46 -3.31 9.88
N GLY A 31 -3.91 -4.47 10.24
CA GLY A 31 -4.69 -5.59 10.79
C GLY A 31 -5.56 -6.31 9.77
N TRP A 32 -5.33 -6.11 8.46
CA TRP A 32 -6.02 -6.84 7.41
C TRP A 32 -5.49 -8.27 7.28
N SER A 33 -6.38 -9.19 6.87
CA SER A 33 -5.96 -10.56 6.51
C SER A 33 -5.25 -10.52 5.16
N ALA A 34 -4.38 -11.49 4.89
CA ALA A 34 -3.73 -11.63 3.57
C ALA A 34 -4.77 -11.74 2.44
N GLU A 35 -5.86 -12.47 2.68
CA GLU A 35 -6.96 -12.63 1.72
C GLU A 35 -7.64 -11.29 1.38
N ASP A 36 -7.94 -10.48 2.39
CA ASP A 36 -8.55 -9.16 2.19
C ASP A 36 -7.60 -8.20 1.43
N VAL A 37 -6.30 -8.25 1.74
CA VAL A 37 -5.31 -7.44 1.02
C VAL A 37 -5.24 -7.87 -0.45
N GLU A 38 -5.13 -9.17 -0.73
CA GLU A 38 -5.12 -9.69 -2.10
C GLU A 38 -6.40 -9.34 -2.86
N ALA A 39 -7.57 -9.35 -2.19
CA ALA A 39 -8.82 -8.90 -2.77
C ALA A 39 -8.77 -7.42 -3.18
N VAL A 40 -8.22 -6.53 -2.34
CA VAL A 40 -8.03 -5.11 -2.69
C VAL A 40 -7.09 -4.95 -3.89
N LEU A 41 -5.97 -5.68 -3.91
CA LEU A 41 -5.01 -5.64 -5.01
C LEU A 41 -5.67 -6.05 -6.34
N ALA A 42 -6.37 -7.19 -6.34
CA ALA A 42 -7.05 -7.73 -7.52
C ALA A 42 -8.12 -6.76 -8.05
N ARG A 43 -8.92 -6.17 -7.15
CA ARG A 43 -9.98 -5.23 -7.51
C ARG A 43 -9.44 -3.91 -8.06
N CYS A 44 -8.37 -3.38 -7.48
CA CYS A 44 -7.69 -2.20 -8.01
C CYS A 44 -7.06 -2.49 -9.38
N ALA A 45 -6.39 -3.63 -9.53
CA ALA A 45 -5.76 -4.04 -10.78
C ALA A 45 -6.77 -4.21 -11.92
N ALA A 46 -7.96 -4.77 -11.63
CA ALA A 46 -9.06 -4.87 -12.59
C ALA A 46 -9.55 -3.50 -13.12
N ARG A 47 -9.20 -2.41 -12.42
CA ARG A 47 -9.50 -1.02 -12.81
C ARG A 47 -8.27 -0.25 -13.30
N GLY A 48 -7.17 -0.96 -13.56
CA GLY A 48 -5.91 -0.40 -14.07
C GLY A 48 -5.04 0.28 -13.00
N VAL A 49 -5.35 0.12 -11.71
CA VAL A 49 -4.52 0.62 -10.61
C VAL A 49 -3.70 -0.52 -10.03
N GLU A 50 -2.44 -0.58 -10.44
CA GLU A 50 -1.51 -1.61 -9.97
C GLU A 50 -0.85 -1.20 -8.65
N LEU A 51 -1.17 -1.94 -7.60
CA LEU A 51 -0.65 -1.74 -6.24
C LEU A 51 0.38 -2.83 -5.90
N LYS A 52 1.38 -2.49 -5.10
CA LYS A 52 2.38 -3.44 -4.59
C LYS A 52 2.24 -3.61 -3.08
N TRP A 53 2.31 -4.86 -2.63
CA TRP A 53 2.14 -5.23 -1.23
C TRP A 53 3.41 -5.87 -0.67
N PHE A 54 3.89 -5.34 0.45
CA PHE A 54 5.12 -5.82 1.10
C PHE A 54 4.90 -7.02 2.03
N GLY A 55 3.66 -7.42 2.29
CA GLY A 55 3.34 -8.52 3.21
C GLY A 55 3.41 -9.91 2.57
N ARG A 56 3.70 -10.00 1.27
CA ARG A 56 3.91 -11.29 0.60
C ARG A 56 5.14 -12.01 1.16
N ALA A 57 5.02 -13.33 1.32
CA ALA A 57 6.14 -14.17 1.73
C ALA A 57 7.27 -14.18 0.67
N GLU A 58 6.88 -14.21 -0.61
CA GLU A 58 7.83 -14.17 -1.72
C GLU A 58 7.90 -12.76 -2.33
N PRO A 59 9.11 -12.23 -2.60
CA PRO A 59 9.30 -10.92 -3.24
C PRO A 59 8.59 -10.81 -4.59
N MET A 60 7.96 -9.67 -4.87
CA MET A 60 7.32 -9.40 -6.15
C MET A 60 7.56 -7.96 -6.62
N GLY A 61 8.09 -7.80 -7.84
CA GLY A 61 8.47 -6.50 -8.37
C GLY A 61 9.55 -5.85 -7.52
N PHE A 62 9.30 -4.64 -7.00
CA PHE A 62 10.22 -3.93 -6.11
C PHE A 62 9.98 -4.19 -4.62
N THR A 63 9.03 -5.05 -4.26
CA THR A 63 8.75 -5.39 -2.85
C THR A 63 9.63 -6.56 -2.42
N SER A 64 10.27 -6.40 -1.27
CA SER A 64 11.07 -7.43 -0.62
C SER A 64 10.99 -7.22 0.89
N ARG A 65 11.00 -8.34 1.63
CA ARG A 65 11.06 -8.35 3.09
C ARG A 65 12.45 -8.77 3.55
N TYR A 66 12.88 -8.25 4.69
CA TYR A 66 14.21 -8.52 5.25
C TYR A 66 14.47 -10.01 5.48
N ASP A 67 13.45 -10.78 5.82
CA ASP A 67 13.50 -12.24 6.04
C ASP A 67 13.70 -13.05 4.75
N THR A 68 13.58 -12.42 3.58
CA THR A 68 13.85 -13.03 2.26
C THR A 68 15.27 -12.76 1.75
N TRP A 69 16.04 -11.91 2.42
CA TRP A 69 17.38 -11.54 1.96
C TRP A 69 18.38 -12.66 2.21
N ARG A 70 19.14 -13.02 1.17
CA ARG A 70 20.19 -14.07 1.26
C ARG A 70 21.58 -13.51 1.57
N TYR A 71 21.74 -12.20 1.50
CA TYR A 71 23.04 -11.51 1.56
C TYR A 71 23.27 -10.78 2.89
N ALA A 72 22.28 -10.78 3.79
CA ALA A 72 22.37 -10.17 5.10
C ALA A 72 21.67 -11.08 6.13
N PRO A 73 22.21 -11.22 7.35
CA PRO A 73 21.51 -11.89 8.44
C PRO A 73 20.23 -11.11 8.80
N ALA A 74 19.17 -11.85 9.12
CA ALA A 74 17.86 -11.30 9.45
C ALA A 74 17.45 -11.76 10.85
N GLU A 75 17.38 -10.82 11.81
CA GLU A 75 16.73 -11.05 13.09
C GLU A 75 15.22 -10.82 12.96
N LYS A 76 14.42 -11.56 13.71
CA LYS A 76 12.96 -11.40 13.69
C LYS A 76 12.56 -10.03 14.23
N MET A 77 11.73 -9.30 13.48
CA MET A 77 11.25 -7.97 13.84
C MET A 77 9.71 -7.92 13.82
N PRO A 78 9.01 -8.40 14.86
CA PRO A 78 7.54 -8.51 14.87
C PRO A 78 6.79 -7.19 14.61
N ALA A 79 7.36 -6.07 15.07
CA ALA A 79 6.80 -4.74 14.81
C ALA A 79 6.89 -4.39 13.31
N SER A 80 8.05 -4.63 12.69
CA SER A 80 8.24 -4.48 11.24
C SER A 80 7.34 -5.42 10.46
N ASP A 81 7.21 -6.67 10.89
CA ASP A 81 6.34 -7.66 10.25
C ASP A 81 4.88 -7.19 10.22
N SER A 82 4.40 -6.63 11.31
CA SER A 82 3.04 -6.11 11.43
C SER A 82 2.79 -4.93 10.48
N VAL A 83 3.77 -4.06 10.27
CA VAL A 83 3.68 -2.96 9.31
C VAL A 83 3.73 -3.50 7.88
N LEU A 84 4.71 -4.35 7.55
CA LEU A 84 4.87 -4.90 6.19
C LEU A 84 3.66 -5.72 5.76
N ALA A 85 3.01 -6.43 6.70
CA ALA A 85 1.78 -7.19 6.44
C ALA A 85 0.63 -6.34 5.87
N GLY A 86 0.59 -5.03 6.16
CA GLY A 86 -0.42 -4.12 5.63
C GLY A 86 0.12 -3.04 4.68
N LEU A 87 1.43 -3.01 4.41
CA LEU A 87 2.06 -1.92 3.67
C LEU A 87 1.83 -2.04 2.16
N ILE A 88 1.17 -1.02 1.60
CA ILE A 88 0.87 -0.90 0.18
C ILE A 88 1.59 0.31 -0.41
N ASP A 89 2.22 0.13 -1.57
CA ASP A 89 2.88 1.19 -2.33
C ASP A 89 2.45 1.17 -3.80
N MET A 90 2.36 2.34 -4.39
CA MET A 90 2.24 2.55 -5.83
C MET A 90 3.22 3.63 -6.26
N ARG A 91 4.09 3.32 -7.22
CA ARG A 91 4.94 4.31 -7.88
C ARG A 91 4.09 5.23 -8.75
N VAL A 92 4.32 6.54 -8.65
CA VAL A 92 3.65 7.55 -9.47
C VAL A 92 4.60 8.00 -10.58
N PRO A 93 4.32 7.69 -11.86
CA PRO A 93 5.11 8.20 -12.97
C PRO A 93 5.10 9.73 -13.04
N LEU A 94 6.22 10.33 -13.46
CA LEU A 94 6.32 11.79 -13.62
C LEU A 94 5.36 12.37 -14.68
N THR A 95 4.80 11.51 -15.54
CA THR A 95 3.82 11.88 -16.56
C THR A 95 2.40 12.03 -16.01
N PHE A 96 2.14 11.63 -14.76
CA PHE A 96 0.80 11.69 -14.17
C PHE A 96 0.47 13.11 -13.71
N SER A 97 -0.74 13.55 -14.03
CA SER A 97 -1.29 14.79 -13.54
C SER A 97 -1.95 14.60 -12.17
N LEU A 98 -2.23 15.72 -11.48
CA LEU A 98 -3.02 15.68 -10.24
C LEU A 98 -4.43 15.08 -10.45
N LYS A 99 -4.99 15.19 -11.66
CA LYS A 99 -6.29 14.58 -11.99
C LYS A 99 -6.19 13.06 -12.05
N ASP A 100 -5.08 12.52 -12.57
CA ASP A 100 -4.80 11.09 -12.59
C ASP A 100 -4.64 10.57 -11.16
N CYS A 101 -3.87 11.27 -10.32
CA CYS A 101 -3.72 10.95 -8.90
C CYS A 101 -5.07 10.97 -8.16
N ALA A 102 -5.94 11.94 -8.45
CA ALA A 102 -7.28 12.00 -7.88
C ALA A 102 -8.19 10.87 -8.36
N LEU A 103 -8.05 10.40 -9.60
CA LEU A 103 -8.75 9.22 -10.11
C LEU A 103 -8.27 7.94 -9.42
N ILE A 104 -6.95 7.76 -9.31
CA ILE A 104 -6.33 6.63 -8.61
C ILE A 104 -6.80 6.58 -7.16
N ALA A 105 -6.75 7.71 -6.44
CA ALA A 105 -7.23 7.78 -5.06
C ALA A 105 -8.72 7.40 -4.92
N ARG A 106 -9.57 7.79 -5.88
CA ARG A 106 -10.99 7.39 -5.89
C ARG A 106 -11.16 5.88 -6.11
N ILE A 107 -10.36 5.29 -6.99
CA ILE A 107 -10.39 3.84 -7.24
C ILE A 107 -9.98 3.09 -5.96
N ILE A 108 -8.83 3.44 -5.39
CA ILE A 108 -8.33 2.82 -4.14
C ILE A 108 -9.38 2.95 -3.03
N ARG A 109 -9.91 4.16 -2.81
CA ARG A 109 -10.94 4.39 -1.77
C ARG A 109 -12.17 3.52 -1.97
N ALA A 110 -12.66 3.40 -3.20
CA ALA A 110 -13.83 2.60 -3.51
C ALA A 110 -13.59 1.10 -3.24
N GLU A 111 -12.48 0.54 -3.72
CA GLU A 111 -12.22 -0.89 -3.57
C GLU A 111 -11.86 -1.26 -2.13
N VAL A 112 -11.08 -0.44 -1.42
CA VAL A 112 -10.80 -0.65 0.00
C VAL A 112 -12.08 -0.61 0.82
N SER A 113 -12.94 0.40 0.62
CA SER A 113 -14.20 0.49 1.36
C SER A 113 -15.11 -0.71 1.08
N ALA A 114 -15.15 -1.19 -0.17
CA ALA A 114 -15.98 -2.33 -0.56
C ALA A 114 -15.54 -3.66 0.08
N VAL A 115 -14.23 -3.87 0.26
CA VAL A 115 -13.72 -5.05 0.98
C VAL A 115 -13.91 -4.88 2.48
N PHE A 116 -13.61 -3.70 3.03
CA PHE A 116 -13.70 -3.42 4.47
C PHE A 116 -15.12 -3.61 5.03
N GLN A 117 -16.16 -3.26 4.27
CA GLN A 117 -17.57 -3.44 4.69
C GLN A 117 -18.04 -4.90 4.72
N ARG A 118 -17.29 -5.83 4.12
CA ARG A 118 -17.62 -7.26 4.12
C ARG A 118 -16.95 -8.03 5.26
N ARG A 119 -16.15 -7.32 6.06
CA ARG A 119 -15.31 -7.85 7.12
C ARG A 119 -16.03 -7.87 8.47
#